data_AF-A0A3D4U0S6-F1
#
_entry.id   AF-A0A3D4U0S6-F1
#
_cell.length_a   1.000
_cell.length_b   1.000
_cell.length_c   1.000
_cell.angle_alpha   90.00
_cell.angle_beta   90.00
_cell.angle_gamma   90.00
#
_symmetry.space_group_name_H-M   'P 1'
#
loop_
_entity.id
_entity.type
_entity.pdbx_description
1 polymer ?
#
loop_
_entity_poly.entity_id
_entity_poly.type
_entity_poly.pdbx_seq_one_letter_code
_entity_poly.pdbx_strand_id
1 'polypeptide(L)'
;MHNSRHGKRLLILISVSFLTALAGSVQAQFTTLAQTQAQAQTQAKPTIYKYETVYATLNSSGAVADVTVVDWLRIYGTGRFEILDPTKLTGIQNLRGPEQPTSTAKGYVWNVNSSGVTDIQYSGKSDLPLPLVVGLSYKLNGKAAKAEDIIGRSGHVEIVVKITNKLGPYTQENGAPAVYMPMTVISSVEIGMDTCSNITSDSTMSTLIGSKMRYQWLAFPDPVAEMRFSFESEEIHLSAFDIVLVPQMPTIAQLDFSAQLIPLQSALEQLDIAMGETLAGSHQIYKGQSELSGGLVTLEKGLADLLTLSTAHYEILHAINNQLSPFSKDKLAQVSSSFDLLAQGLSQAYDGTGQLQQLNAVHQMIVGELKNGLADLDTEQLAQLPTAVDELEDGLKKLEDGLRLLAQANEGQATVIQKLYEANLQAVEGLKAFEK
;
A
#
# COMPACT_ATOMS: atom_id res chain seq x y z
N MET A 1 44.57 60.72 0.12
CA MET A 1 43.21 60.78 0.70
C MET A 1 42.17 60.90 -0.41
N HIS A 2 41.67 59.79 -0.96
CA HIS A 2 40.23 59.62 -1.20
C HIS A 2 39.97 58.14 -1.49
N ASN A 3 39.13 57.56 -0.65
CA ASN A 3 38.94 56.13 -0.46
C ASN A 3 37.75 55.70 -1.35
N SER A 4 37.99 54.85 -2.34
CA SER A 4 36.92 54.23 -3.14
C SER A 4 36.34 53.07 -2.35
N ARG A 5 35.11 53.22 -1.83
CA ARG A 5 34.34 52.14 -1.23
C ARG A 5 33.89 51.16 -2.32
N HIS A 6 34.62 50.07 -2.51
CA HIS A 6 34.12 48.89 -3.22
C HIS A 6 33.31 48.02 -2.26
N GLY A 7 31.98 48.17 -2.29
CA GLY A 7 31.08 47.17 -1.74
C GLY A 7 31.20 45.89 -2.56
N LYS A 8 31.71 44.82 -1.95
CA LYS A 8 31.78 43.49 -2.55
C LYS A 8 30.36 42.97 -2.77
N ARG A 9 29.99 42.71 -4.02
CA ARG A 9 28.70 42.13 -4.43
C ARG A 9 28.82 40.60 -4.31
N LEU A 10 27.90 39.97 -3.59
CA LEU A 10 27.70 38.52 -3.63
C LEU A 10 27.14 38.17 -5.03
N LEU A 11 27.47 37.00 -5.58
CA LEU A 11 26.94 36.52 -6.87
C LEU A 11 26.53 35.07 -6.64
N ILE A 12 25.25 34.73 -6.82
CA ILE A 12 24.73 33.37 -6.69
C ILE A 12 24.24 32.95 -8.06
N LEU A 13 24.76 31.84 -8.56
CA LEU A 13 24.30 31.19 -9.80
C LEU A 13 23.17 30.22 -9.48
N ILE A 14 21.95 30.50 -9.92
CA ILE A 14 20.78 29.61 -9.82
C ILE A 14 20.35 29.20 -11.24
N SER A 15 20.94 28.17 -11.85
CA SER A 15 20.46 27.70 -13.16
C SER A 15 19.17 26.88 -13.04
N VAL A 16 18.08 27.36 -13.64
CA VAL A 16 16.76 26.70 -13.61
C VAL A 16 16.28 26.53 -15.04
N SER A 17 16.57 25.39 -15.65
CA SER A 17 16.09 25.07 -17.00
C SER A 17 14.67 24.49 -16.95
N PHE A 18 13.64 25.26 -17.30
CA PHE A 18 12.30 24.75 -17.55
C PHE A 18 12.10 24.46 -19.03
N LEU A 19 11.78 23.21 -19.38
CA LEU A 19 11.36 22.84 -20.73
C LEU A 19 9.84 23.04 -20.87
N THR A 20 9.39 24.21 -21.31
CA THR A 20 7.98 24.44 -21.64
C THR A 20 7.79 24.50 -23.15
N ALA A 21 7.21 23.46 -23.73
CA ALA A 21 6.69 23.50 -25.10
C ALA A 21 5.36 24.26 -25.09
N LEU A 22 5.37 25.53 -25.52
CA LEU A 22 4.14 26.32 -25.70
C LEU A 22 3.50 25.96 -27.05
N ALA A 23 2.61 24.98 -27.05
CA ALA A 23 1.62 24.80 -28.12
C ALA A 23 0.33 25.53 -27.70
N GLY A 24 0.11 26.74 -28.21
CA GLY A 24 -1.08 27.53 -27.93
C GLY A 24 -1.78 28.00 -29.20
N SER A 25 -2.93 27.41 -29.52
CA SER A 25 -3.89 27.91 -30.50
C SER A 25 -4.99 28.69 -29.79
N VAL A 26 -5.20 29.96 -30.18
CA VAL A 26 -6.43 30.71 -29.83
C VAL A 26 -6.93 31.39 -31.10
N GLN A 27 -8.10 30.94 -31.57
CA GLN A 27 -8.87 31.59 -32.63
C GLN A 27 -9.68 32.73 -32.03
N ALA A 28 -9.55 33.93 -32.59
CA ALA A 28 -10.55 34.98 -32.49
C ALA A 28 -10.93 35.37 -33.91
N GLN A 29 -12.20 35.15 -34.26
CA GLN A 29 -12.80 35.54 -35.54
C GLN A 29 -13.11 37.04 -35.53
N PHE A 30 -12.66 37.74 -36.57
CA PHE A 30 -13.32 38.95 -37.06
C PHE A 30 -13.37 38.89 -38.59
N THR A 31 -14.57 38.97 -39.12
CA THR A 31 -14.91 39.00 -40.55
C THR A 31 -14.96 40.45 -41.03
N THR A 32 -14.18 40.83 -42.04
CA THR A 32 -14.69 41.53 -43.25
C THR A 32 -13.62 41.64 -44.35
N LEU A 33 -14.15 41.76 -45.58
CA LEU A 33 -13.58 41.38 -46.87
C LEU A 33 -12.77 42.49 -47.57
N ALA A 34 -11.66 42.12 -48.20
CA ALA A 34 -11.32 42.47 -49.59
C ALA A 34 -10.07 41.67 -50.03
N GLN A 35 -10.23 40.87 -51.08
CA GLN A 35 -9.17 40.01 -51.64
C GLN A 35 -8.18 40.83 -52.47
N THR A 36 -6.90 40.77 -52.09
CA THR A 36 -5.78 40.79 -53.04
C THR A 36 -4.98 39.51 -52.78
N GLN A 37 -4.88 38.66 -53.81
CA GLN A 37 -4.17 37.39 -53.76
C GLN A 37 -2.66 37.62 -53.57
N ALA A 38 -2.20 37.64 -52.33
CA ALA A 38 -0.85 37.22 -52.01
C ALA A 38 -0.93 35.71 -51.73
N GLN A 39 -0.16 34.91 -52.47
CA GLN A 39 0.06 33.51 -52.11
C GLN A 39 0.62 33.48 -50.68
N ALA A 40 -0.22 33.18 -49.70
CA ALA A 40 0.24 32.88 -48.36
C ALA A 40 1.00 31.56 -48.45
N GLN A 41 2.31 31.64 -48.72
CA GLN A 41 3.21 30.56 -48.36
C GLN A 41 2.96 30.31 -46.87
N THR A 42 2.49 29.11 -46.53
CA THR A 42 2.36 28.67 -45.14
C THR A 42 3.77 28.70 -44.57
N GLN A 43 4.16 29.84 -43.99
CA GLN A 43 5.49 30.02 -43.46
C GLN A 43 5.67 29.00 -42.34
N ALA A 44 6.61 28.08 -42.52
CA ALA A 44 6.84 27.02 -41.56
C ALA A 44 7.05 27.65 -40.18
N LYS A 45 6.23 27.27 -39.19
CA LYS A 45 6.36 27.80 -37.83
C LYS A 45 7.73 27.40 -37.26
N PRO A 46 8.44 28.30 -36.58
CA PRO A 46 9.69 27.95 -35.96
C PRO A 46 9.45 27.03 -34.75
N THR A 47 10.40 26.17 -34.45
CA THR A 47 10.47 25.46 -33.16
C THR A 47 11.30 26.29 -32.20
N ILE A 48 10.82 26.51 -30.98
CA ILE A 48 11.47 27.41 -30.03
C ILE A 48 11.69 26.67 -28.72
N TYR A 49 12.92 26.71 -28.22
CA TYR A 49 13.27 26.26 -26.88
C TYR A 49 13.66 27.48 -26.05
N LYS A 50 13.21 27.51 -24.80
CA LYS A 50 13.58 28.54 -23.82
C LYS A 50 14.36 27.89 -22.68
N TYR A 51 15.47 28.49 -22.32
CA TYR A 51 16.25 28.15 -21.13
C TYR A 51 16.38 29.38 -20.25
N GLU A 52 16.26 29.20 -18.94
CA GLU A 52 16.36 30.28 -17.98
C GLU A 52 17.49 29.99 -16.99
N THR A 53 18.20 31.02 -16.57
CA THR A 53 19.18 30.97 -15.47
C THR A 53 18.94 32.18 -14.59
N VAL A 54 18.57 31.92 -13.35
CA VAL A 54 18.36 32.94 -12.33
C VAL A 54 19.70 33.18 -11.62
N TYR A 55 20.04 34.43 -11.37
CA TYR A 55 21.20 34.80 -10.57
C TYR A 55 20.67 35.61 -9.40
N ALA A 56 20.85 35.11 -8.19
CA ALA A 56 20.49 35.85 -7.00
C ALA A 56 21.73 36.47 -6.38
N THR A 57 21.55 37.51 -5.59
CA THR A 57 22.57 38.03 -4.69
C THR A 57 21.90 38.12 -3.35
N LEU A 58 22.37 37.38 -2.36
CA LEU A 58 21.92 37.48 -0.98
C LEU A 58 22.87 38.40 -0.18
N ASN A 59 22.45 38.84 0.99
CA ASN A 59 23.35 39.50 1.94
C ASN A 59 23.84 38.50 3.01
N SER A 60 24.60 38.99 3.99
CA SER A 60 25.12 38.22 5.12
C SER A 60 24.05 37.56 6.00
N SER A 61 22.78 37.99 5.94
CA SER A 61 21.68 37.32 6.65
C SER A 61 20.95 36.28 5.79
N GLY A 62 21.27 36.21 4.49
CA GLY A 62 20.56 35.39 3.51
C GLY A 62 19.31 36.06 2.92
N ALA A 63 19.12 37.37 3.11
CA ALA A 63 18.05 38.11 2.45
C ALA A 63 18.44 38.47 1.01
N VAL A 64 17.49 38.39 0.08
CA VAL A 64 17.68 38.71 -1.34
C VAL A 64 17.92 40.21 -1.52
N ALA A 65 19.03 40.55 -2.18
CA ALA A 65 19.43 41.91 -2.52
C ALA A 65 19.22 42.23 -4.01
N ASP A 66 19.46 41.27 -4.90
CA ASP A 66 19.26 41.43 -6.35
C ASP A 66 18.93 40.08 -7.00
N VAL A 67 18.07 40.09 -8.01
CA VAL A 67 17.83 38.93 -8.87
C VAL A 67 17.92 39.37 -10.33
N THR A 68 18.80 38.71 -11.07
CA THR A 68 18.96 38.86 -12.51
C THR A 68 18.63 37.54 -13.18
N VAL A 69 17.73 37.54 -14.14
CA VAL A 69 17.37 36.35 -14.91
C VAL A 69 17.96 36.48 -16.30
N VAL A 70 18.59 35.43 -16.80
CA VAL A 70 19.09 35.31 -18.16
C VAL A 70 18.25 34.28 -18.90
N ASP A 71 17.60 34.73 -19.95
CA ASP A 71 16.82 33.89 -20.85
C ASP A 71 17.59 33.63 -22.14
N TRP A 72 17.55 32.38 -22.60
CA TRP A 72 18.08 31.95 -23.88
C TRP A 72 16.96 31.31 -24.71
N LEU A 73 16.53 32.03 -25.74
CA LEU A 73 15.60 31.55 -26.75
C LEU A 73 16.39 30.96 -27.91
N ARG A 74 16.18 29.68 -28.18
CA ARG A 74 16.79 28.96 -29.31
C ARG A 74 15.73 28.63 -30.34
N ILE A 75 15.85 29.27 -31.50
CA ILE A 75 14.84 29.29 -32.55
C ILE A 75 15.35 28.46 -33.72
N TYR A 76 14.57 27.46 -34.13
CA TYR A 76 14.84 26.59 -35.27
C TYR A 76 13.86 26.88 -36.40
N GLY A 77 14.37 27.16 -37.59
CA GLY A 77 13.58 27.45 -38.78
C GLY A 77 14.31 28.41 -39.71
N THR A 78 13.86 28.47 -40.96
CA THR A 78 14.38 29.44 -41.93
C THR A 78 13.27 30.41 -42.29
N GLY A 79 13.52 31.71 -42.12
CA GLY A 79 12.58 32.77 -42.43
C GLY A 79 12.51 33.85 -41.36
N ARG A 80 11.58 34.80 -41.57
CA ARG A 80 11.28 35.86 -40.62
C ARG A 80 10.18 35.44 -39.65
N PHE A 81 10.45 35.53 -38.36
CA PHE A 81 9.54 35.12 -37.30
C PHE A 81 9.31 36.25 -36.30
N GLU A 82 8.09 36.33 -35.79
CA GLU A 82 7.73 37.16 -34.65
C GLU A 82 7.57 36.25 -33.43
N ILE A 83 8.43 36.41 -32.43
CA ILE A 83 8.46 35.54 -31.25
C ILE A 83 8.01 36.33 -30.02
N LEU A 84 6.86 35.96 -29.46
CA LEU A 84 6.39 36.48 -28.17
C LEU A 84 6.98 35.67 -27.02
N ASP A 85 7.74 36.32 -26.14
CA ASP A 85 8.13 35.79 -24.84
C ASP A 85 7.28 36.43 -23.73
N PRO A 86 6.39 35.68 -23.06
CA PRO A 86 5.49 36.19 -22.02
C PRO A 86 6.19 36.40 -20.66
N THR A 87 7.42 36.91 -20.69
CA THR A 87 8.23 37.17 -19.51
C THR A 87 7.68 38.36 -18.69
N LYS A 88 7.82 38.26 -17.36
CA LYS A 88 7.50 39.34 -16.41
C LYS A 88 8.75 40.14 -15.99
N LEU A 89 9.89 39.85 -16.61
CA LEU A 89 11.15 40.51 -16.31
C LEU A 89 11.08 42.00 -16.71
N THR A 90 11.77 42.82 -15.92
CA THR A 90 11.90 44.26 -16.19
C THR A 90 13.33 44.60 -16.59
N GLY A 91 13.53 45.75 -17.25
CA GLY A 91 14.87 46.21 -17.64
C GLY A 91 15.58 45.26 -18.61
N ILE A 92 14.85 44.75 -19.61
CA ILE A 92 15.39 43.80 -20.58
C ILE A 92 16.61 44.36 -21.30
N GLN A 93 17.71 43.60 -21.29
CA GLN A 93 18.93 43.89 -22.01
C GLN A 93 19.29 42.73 -22.92
N ASN A 94 19.37 42.96 -24.23
CA ASN A 94 19.92 41.96 -25.15
C ASN A 94 21.42 41.77 -24.87
N LEU A 95 21.84 40.53 -24.61
CA LEU A 95 23.22 40.13 -24.37
C LEU A 95 23.91 39.64 -25.65
N ARG A 96 23.14 39.19 -26.65
CA ARG A 96 23.66 38.63 -27.89
C ARG A 96 22.75 38.88 -29.08
N GLY A 97 23.30 39.51 -30.11
CA GLY A 97 22.64 39.75 -31.39
C GLY A 97 22.16 41.20 -31.56
N PRO A 98 21.81 41.60 -32.80
CA PRO A 98 21.31 42.94 -33.09
C PRO A 98 19.82 43.13 -32.79
N GLU A 99 19.08 42.07 -32.48
CA GLU A 99 17.62 42.10 -32.29
C GLU A 99 17.25 42.98 -31.11
N GLN A 100 16.22 43.82 -31.28
CA GLN A 100 15.70 44.66 -30.21
C GLN A 100 14.28 44.21 -29.88
N PRO A 101 13.98 43.85 -28.62
CA PRO A 101 12.65 43.42 -28.25
C PRO A 101 11.71 44.61 -28.15
N THR A 102 10.47 44.41 -28.56
CA THR A 102 9.39 45.39 -28.37
C THR A 102 8.55 44.96 -27.17
N SER A 103 8.42 45.83 -26.17
CA SER A 103 7.57 45.57 -25.00
C SER A 103 6.09 45.67 -25.37
N THR A 104 5.28 44.74 -24.87
CA THR A 104 3.83 44.70 -25.05
C THR A 104 3.14 44.35 -23.72
N ALA A 105 1.82 44.49 -23.65
CA ALA A 105 1.05 44.06 -22.48
C ALA A 105 1.13 42.55 -22.19
N LYS A 106 1.56 41.73 -23.16
CA LYS A 106 1.66 40.28 -23.04
C LYS A 106 3.08 39.77 -22.81
N GLY A 107 4.08 40.65 -22.77
CA GLY A 107 5.51 40.29 -22.71
C GLY A 107 6.33 41.02 -23.78
N TYR A 108 7.43 40.41 -24.22
CA TYR A 108 8.35 41.00 -25.20
C TYR A 108 8.28 40.28 -26.53
N VAL A 109 8.21 41.04 -27.62
CA VAL A 109 8.18 40.53 -28.99
C VAL A 109 9.55 40.71 -29.64
N TRP A 110 10.10 39.61 -30.13
CA TRP A 110 11.38 39.55 -30.84
C TRP A 110 11.13 39.31 -32.34
N ASN A 111 11.63 40.22 -33.17
CA ASN A 111 11.61 40.06 -34.62
C ASN A 111 12.91 39.41 -35.08
N VAL A 112 12.83 38.21 -35.64
CA VAL A 112 13.99 37.35 -35.89
C VAL A 112 14.04 36.97 -37.35
N ASN A 113 15.20 37.11 -37.98
CA ASN A 113 15.46 36.56 -39.32
C ASN A 113 16.40 35.36 -39.19
N SER A 114 15.83 34.16 -39.18
CA SER A 114 16.59 32.93 -38.94
C SER A 114 16.97 32.23 -40.25
N SER A 115 18.18 31.70 -40.29
CA SER A 115 18.72 30.88 -41.38
C SER A 115 19.04 29.47 -40.88
N GLY A 116 18.09 28.82 -40.21
CA GLY A 116 18.23 27.48 -39.66
C GLY A 116 18.16 27.46 -38.14
N VAL A 117 19.14 28.08 -37.46
CA VAL A 117 19.15 28.24 -36.00
C VAL A 117 19.56 29.66 -35.63
N THR A 118 18.80 30.29 -34.74
CA THR A 118 19.12 31.61 -34.18
C THR A 118 18.95 31.59 -32.66
N ASP A 119 19.92 32.15 -31.96
CA ASP A 119 19.92 32.28 -30.50
C ASP A 119 19.68 33.74 -30.11
N ILE A 120 18.73 33.97 -29.22
CA ILE A 120 18.57 35.25 -28.52
C ILE A 120 18.90 35.01 -27.06
N GLN A 121 19.83 35.79 -26.52
CA GLN A 121 20.16 35.76 -25.10
C GLN A 121 19.92 37.14 -24.53
N TYR A 122 19.11 37.25 -23.50
CA TYR A 122 18.81 38.53 -22.88
C TYR A 122 18.74 38.38 -21.36
N SER A 123 18.98 39.47 -20.64
CA SER A 123 18.80 39.53 -19.20
C SER A 123 17.66 40.45 -18.81
N GLY A 124 17.15 40.27 -17.60
CA GLY A 124 16.22 41.19 -16.96
C GLY A 124 16.23 41.02 -15.44
N LYS A 125 15.51 41.90 -14.75
CA LYS A 125 15.32 41.87 -13.29
C LYS A 125 14.00 41.23 -12.92
N SER A 126 13.99 40.53 -11.79
CA SER A 126 12.82 39.85 -11.24
C SER A 126 12.67 40.16 -9.75
N ASP A 127 11.44 40.40 -9.31
CA ASP A 127 11.08 40.51 -7.88
C ASP A 127 10.29 39.27 -7.40
N LEU A 128 10.25 38.21 -8.22
CA LEU A 128 9.56 36.97 -7.86
C LEU A 128 10.34 36.21 -6.77
N PRO A 129 9.63 35.52 -5.86
CA PRO A 129 10.27 34.76 -4.80
C PRO A 129 11.13 33.62 -5.37
N LEU A 130 12.30 33.40 -4.76
CA LEU A 130 13.13 32.24 -5.05
C LEU A 130 12.47 30.95 -4.52
N PRO A 131 12.73 29.79 -5.16
CA PRO A 131 12.17 28.51 -4.74
C PRO A 131 12.78 27.97 -3.43
N LEU A 132 13.80 28.64 -2.90
CA LEU A 132 14.41 28.36 -1.60
C LEU A 132 14.66 29.65 -0.82
N VAL A 133 14.82 29.50 0.49
CA VAL A 133 15.30 30.56 1.39
C VAL A 133 16.60 30.09 2.04
N VAL A 134 17.61 30.94 2.03
CA VAL A 134 18.88 30.72 2.74
C VAL A 134 18.87 31.58 3.99
N GLY A 135 19.21 31.00 5.13
CA GLY A 135 19.44 31.72 6.39
C GLY A 135 20.86 31.46 6.88
N LEU A 136 21.57 32.51 7.26
CA LEU A 136 22.90 32.39 7.85
C LEU A 136 22.87 32.82 9.31
N SER A 137 23.55 32.05 10.15
CA SER A 137 23.78 32.41 11.55
C SER A 137 25.24 32.22 11.90
N TYR A 138 25.72 33.09 12.79
CA TYR A 138 27.13 33.17 13.14
C TYR A 138 27.33 33.15 14.65
N LYS A 139 28.44 32.57 15.08
CA LYS A 139 28.98 32.74 16.42
C LYS A 139 30.43 33.17 16.34
N LEU A 140 30.84 34.05 17.25
CA LEU A 140 32.23 34.40 17.50
C LEU A 140 32.59 34.01 18.93
N ASN A 141 33.59 33.14 19.08
CA ASN A 141 34.02 32.59 20.37
C ASN A 141 32.84 32.01 21.17
N GLY A 142 31.98 31.24 20.48
CA GLY A 142 30.79 30.59 21.04
C GLY A 142 29.59 31.50 21.30
N LYS A 143 29.69 32.82 21.11
CA LYS A 143 28.59 33.77 21.31
C LYS A 143 27.96 34.15 19.97
N ALA A 144 26.63 34.16 19.90
CA ALA A 144 25.91 34.63 18.72
C ALA A 144 26.33 36.07 18.35
N ALA A 145 26.60 36.30 17.07
CA ALA A 145 27.05 37.59 16.55
C ALA A 145 26.48 37.83 15.15
N LYS A 146 26.46 39.11 14.72
CA LYS A 146 26.14 39.45 13.33
C LYS A 146 27.41 39.39 12.48
N ALA A 147 27.26 39.16 11.19
CA ALA A 147 28.40 39.10 10.27
C ALA A 147 29.25 40.39 10.31
N GLU A 148 28.61 41.55 10.43
CA GLU A 148 29.29 42.85 10.46
C GLU A 148 30.13 43.04 11.73
N ASP A 149 29.72 42.40 12.83
CA ASP A 149 30.42 42.44 14.13
C ASP A 149 31.58 41.43 14.22
N ILE A 150 31.75 40.59 13.20
CA ILE A 150 32.75 39.52 13.12
C ILE A 150 33.94 39.94 12.25
N ILE A 151 33.67 40.64 11.13
CA ILE A 151 34.69 41.01 10.14
C ILE A 151 35.81 41.84 10.78
N GLY A 152 37.06 41.46 10.51
CA GLY A 152 38.27 42.14 10.98
C GLY A 152 38.65 41.84 12.43
N ARG A 153 37.89 41.02 13.15
CA ARG A 153 38.24 40.56 14.50
C ARG A 153 39.09 39.29 14.44
N SER A 154 39.72 38.96 15.57
CA SER A 154 40.30 37.64 15.79
C SER A 154 39.36 36.73 16.56
N GLY A 155 39.47 35.42 16.35
CA GLY A 155 38.80 34.39 17.14
C GLY A 155 38.26 33.23 16.33
N HIS A 156 37.49 32.39 17.03
CA HIS A 156 36.82 31.22 16.47
C HIS A 156 35.44 31.61 15.93
N VAL A 157 35.19 31.34 14.65
CA VAL A 157 33.92 31.62 13.98
C VAL A 157 33.22 30.30 13.67
N GLU A 158 31.95 30.20 14.03
CA GLU A 158 31.05 29.14 13.56
C GLU A 158 29.99 29.76 12.66
N ILE A 159 29.74 29.13 11.52
CA ILE A 159 28.73 29.51 10.53
C ILE A 159 27.78 28.34 10.36
N VAL A 160 26.48 28.60 10.47
CA VAL A 160 25.43 27.65 10.09
C VAL A 160 24.64 28.26 8.94
N VAL A 161 24.61 27.55 7.82
CA VAL A 161 23.83 27.89 6.64
C VAL A 161 22.63 26.96 6.58
N LYS A 162 21.43 27.53 6.68
CA LYS A 162 20.16 26.82 6.60
C LYS A 162 19.50 27.08 5.26
N ILE A 163 19.25 26.04 4.50
CA ILE A 163 18.54 26.10 3.21
C ILE A 163 17.16 25.50 3.40
N THR A 164 16.12 26.26 3.07
CA THR A 164 14.71 25.83 3.21
C THR A 164 14.04 25.81 1.84
N ASN A 165 13.54 24.66 1.43
CA ASN A 165 12.71 24.47 0.26
C ASN A 165 11.34 25.13 0.45
N LYS A 166 10.90 25.93 -0.52
CA LYS A 166 9.60 26.62 -0.51
C LYS A 166 8.60 26.05 -1.51
N LEU A 167 8.99 25.05 -2.28
CA LEU A 167 8.12 24.38 -3.25
C LEU A 167 7.45 23.17 -2.59
N GLY A 168 6.39 23.44 -1.83
CA GLY A 168 5.62 22.43 -1.11
C GLY A 168 5.27 22.86 0.32
N PRO A 169 4.75 21.93 1.14
CA PRO A 169 4.50 20.54 0.80
C PRO A 169 3.25 20.40 -0.07
N TYR A 170 3.31 19.56 -1.10
CA TYR A 170 2.16 19.21 -1.95
C TYR A 170 1.46 18.00 -1.38
N THR A 171 0.15 18.10 -1.16
CA THR A 171 -0.69 16.97 -0.74
C THR A 171 -0.75 15.91 -1.83
N GLN A 172 -0.52 14.66 -1.46
CA GLN A 172 -0.67 13.51 -2.36
C GLN A 172 -2.09 12.97 -2.30
N GLU A 173 -2.54 12.34 -3.39
CA GLU A 173 -3.75 11.52 -3.40
C GLU A 173 -3.51 10.27 -2.53
N ASN A 174 -4.58 9.69 -1.97
CA ASN A 174 -4.56 8.44 -1.17
C ASN A 174 -3.96 8.53 0.24
N GLY A 175 -3.82 9.74 0.81
CA GLY A 175 -3.36 9.91 2.20
C GLY A 175 -1.86 9.70 2.42
N ALA A 176 -1.07 9.64 1.35
CA ALA A 176 0.40 9.62 1.45
C ALA A 176 0.94 10.96 2.00
N PRO A 177 2.12 10.94 2.66
CA PRO A 177 2.73 12.15 3.22
C PRO A 177 2.91 13.25 2.17
N ALA A 178 2.65 14.49 2.55
CA ALA A 178 2.85 15.62 1.65
C ALA A 178 4.35 15.81 1.36
N VAL A 179 4.69 16.07 0.10
CA VAL A 179 6.09 16.07 -0.39
C VAL A 179 6.51 17.44 -0.91
N TYR A 180 7.77 17.79 -0.71
CA TYR A 180 8.37 18.96 -1.35
C TYR A 180 8.90 18.62 -2.74
N MET A 181 8.92 19.59 -3.64
CA MET A 181 9.54 19.40 -4.96
C MET A 181 11.03 19.14 -4.75
N PRO A 182 11.57 18.06 -5.31
CA PRO A 182 12.95 17.67 -5.06
C PRO A 182 13.93 18.65 -5.68
N MET A 183 14.97 19.00 -4.92
CA MET A 183 16.00 19.92 -5.37
C MET A 183 17.38 19.46 -4.87
N THR A 184 18.34 19.44 -5.77
CA THR A 184 19.75 19.26 -5.44
C THR A 184 20.38 20.62 -5.21
N VAL A 185 20.98 20.82 -4.05
CA VAL A 185 21.70 22.05 -3.70
C VAL A 185 23.17 21.73 -3.50
N ILE A 186 24.02 22.37 -4.31
CA ILE A 186 25.46 22.29 -4.19
C ILE A 186 25.93 23.63 -3.65
N SER A 187 26.44 23.64 -2.42
CA SER A 187 26.99 24.84 -1.80
C SER A 187 28.50 24.72 -1.70
N SER A 188 29.23 25.82 -1.87
CA SER A 188 30.67 25.82 -1.71
C SER A 188 31.21 27.14 -1.18
N VAL A 189 32.34 27.05 -0.47
CA VAL A 189 33.09 28.21 0.02
C VAL A 189 34.59 27.97 -0.15
N GLU A 190 35.32 29.01 -0.51
CA GLU A 190 36.78 28.99 -0.56
C GLU A 190 37.39 29.73 0.62
N ILE A 191 38.36 29.11 1.27
CA ILE A 191 39.00 29.60 2.50
C ILE A 191 40.50 29.67 2.29
N GLY A 192 41.11 30.81 2.61
CA GLY A 192 42.56 31.01 2.54
C GLY A 192 43.25 30.25 3.67
N MET A 193 44.16 29.33 3.32
CA MET A 193 44.88 28.52 4.32
C MET A 193 46.00 29.32 5.03
N ASP A 194 46.32 30.51 4.52
CA ASP A 194 47.25 31.48 5.09
C ASP A 194 46.63 32.31 6.21
N THR A 195 45.31 32.47 6.20
CA THR A 195 44.55 33.36 7.09
C THR A 195 43.65 32.61 8.07
N CYS A 196 43.36 31.34 7.80
CA CYS A 196 42.45 30.53 8.59
C CYS A 196 43.12 29.24 9.07
N SER A 197 42.88 28.87 10.33
CA SER A 197 43.34 27.64 10.97
C SER A 197 42.19 26.92 11.68
N ASN A 198 42.44 25.72 12.23
CA ASN A 198 41.46 24.94 13.01
C ASN A 198 40.09 24.79 12.32
N ILE A 199 40.13 24.53 11.02
CA ILE A 199 38.94 24.44 10.18
C ILE A 199 38.19 23.13 10.44
N THR A 200 36.91 23.22 10.78
CA THR A 200 36.01 22.07 10.93
C THR A 200 34.79 22.27 10.04
N SER A 201 34.35 21.21 9.39
CA SER A 201 33.30 21.26 8.37
C SER A 201 32.55 19.94 8.30
N ASP A 202 31.24 19.99 8.10
CA ASP A 202 30.42 18.84 7.70
C ASP A 202 30.31 18.69 6.17
N SER A 203 31.22 19.34 5.42
CA SER A 203 31.29 19.27 3.96
C SER A 203 31.40 17.84 3.45
N THR A 204 30.68 17.55 2.37
CA THR A 204 30.74 16.30 1.63
C THR A 204 32.10 16.10 0.96
N MET A 205 32.71 17.19 0.47
CA MET A 205 34.00 17.16 -0.21
C MET A 205 34.83 18.40 0.11
N SER A 206 36.15 18.23 0.13
CA SER A 206 37.09 19.35 0.26
C SER A 206 38.24 19.19 -0.74
N THR A 207 38.66 20.28 -1.37
CA THR A 207 39.69 20.25 -2.43
C THR A 207 40.62 21.46 -2.32
N LEU A 208 41.92 21.22 -2.44
CA LEU A 208 42.93 22.28 -2.49
C LEU A 208 42.94 22.96 -3.86
N ILE A 209 42.84 24.28 -3.88
CA ILE A 209 42.85 25.12 -5.08
C ILE A 209 43.87 26.25 -4.87
N GLY A 210 45.10 26.01 -5.34
CA GLY A 210 46.22 26.94 -5.11
C GLY A 210 46.51 27.06 -3.61
N SER A 211 46.39 28.27 -3.05
CA SER A 211 46.57 28.55 -1.61
C SER A 211 45.27 28.49 -0.80
N LYS A 212 44.15 28.09 -1.41
CA LYS A 212 42.84 28.02 -0.75
C LYS A 212 42.32 26.60 -0.67
N MET A 213 41.56 26.31 0.37
CA MET A 213 40.77 25.09 0.48
C MET A 213 39.32 25.40 0.09
N ARG A 214 38.76 24.66 -0.87
CA ARG A 214 37.34 24.72 -1.22
C ARG A 214 36.59 23.62 -0.48
N TYR A 215 35.59 23.99 0.30
CA TYR A 215 34.66 23.07 0.95
C TYR A 215 33.36 23.04 0.16
N GLN A 216 32.80 21.85 -0.06
CA GLN A 216 31.59 21.65 -0.86
C GLN A 216 30.60 20.74 -0.14
N TRP A 217 29.33 21.14 -0.16
CA TRP A 217 28.21 20.40 0.39
C TRP A 217 27.25 20.01 -0.73
N LEU A 218 26.82 18.75 -0.70
CA LEU A 218 25.70 18.26 -1.49
C LEU A 218 24.52 18.06 -0.54
N ALA A 219 23.43 18.80 -0.76
CA ALA A 219 22.25 18.77 0.09
C ALA A 219 20.96 18.58 -0.70
N PHE A 220 19.98 17.95 -0.06
CA PHE A 220 18.64 17.70 -0.60
C PHE A 220 17.58 18.21 0.39
N PRO A 221 17.23 19.52 0.36
CA PRO A 221 16.35 20.10 1.37
C PRO A 221 14.91 19.55 1.30
N ASP A 222 14.51 18.81 2.34
CA ASP A 222 13.15 18.28 2.52
C ASP A 222 12.67 18.42 3.98
N PRO A 223 12.03 19.54 4.36
CA PRO A 223 12.08 20.85 3.70
C PRO A 223 13.38 21.61 3.96
N VAL A 224 14.19 21.16 4.92
CA VAL A 224 15.34 21.91 5.43
C VAL A 224 16.61 21.09 5.31
N ALA A 225 17.68 21.72 4.86
CA ALA A 225 19.05 21.23 5.00
C ALA A 225 19.89 22.26 5.77
N GLU A 226 20.81 21.79 6.59
CA GLU A 226 21.77 22.63 7.32
C GLU A 226 23.20 22.21 6.99
N MET A 227 24.09 23.20 6.93
CA MET A 227 25.52 23.02 6.69
C MET A 227 26.27 23.80 7.76
N ARG A 228 27.35 23.23 8.28
CA ARG A 228 28.11 23.78 9.40
C ARG A 228 29.59 23.86 9.05
N PHE A 229 30.14 25.05 9.27
CA PHE A 229 31.52 25.34 8.98
C PHE A 229 32.10 26.25 10.06
N SER A 230 33.29 25.94 10.55
CA SER A 230 33.97 26.77 11.54
C SER A 230 35.47 26.86 11.26
N PHE A 231 36.07 27.96 11.71
CA PHE A 231 37.50 28.22 11.56
C PHE A 231 37.97 29.23 12.60
N GLU A 232 39.28 29.29 12.82
CA GLU A 232 39.96 30.35 13.58
C GLU A 232 40.72 31.27 12.64
N SER A 233 40.77 32.56 12.98
CA SER A 233 41.55 33.55 12.23
C SER A 233 42.00 34.70 13.14
N GLU A 234 43.15 35.29 12.83
CA GLU A 234 43.63 36.53 13.47
C GLU A 234 42.96 37.78 12.90
N GLU A 235 42.54 37.73 11.63
CA GLU A 235 41.78 38.80 10.96
C GLU A 235 40.67 38.17 10.10
N ILE A 236 39.47 38.09 10.67
CA ILE A 236 38.38 37.36 10.04
C ILE A 236 37.89 38.07 8.78
N HIS A 237 37.92 37.33 7.67
CA HIS A 237 37.24 37.67 6.43
C HIS A 237 36.20 36.60 6.10
N LEU A 238 34.95 37.02 5.88
CA LEU A 238 33.90 36.11 5.46
C LEU A 238 33.90 35.99 3.93
N SER A 239 34.20 34.79 3.44
CA SER A 239 34.04 34.43 2.04
C SER A 239 32.57 34.29 1.68
N ALA A 240 32.24 34.64 0.43
CA ALA A 240 30.94 34.35 -0.16
C ALA A 240 30.75 32.83 -0.29
N PHE A 241 29.51 32.37 -0.10
CA PHE A 241 29.10 31.03 -0.50
C PHE A 241 28.54 31.06 -1.93
N ASP A 242 29.03 30.16 -2.76
CA ASP A 242 28.43 29.85 -4.05
C ASP A 242 27.40 28.73 -3.84
N ILE A 243 26.13 28.99 -4.17
CA ILE A 243 25.04 28.02 -4.04
C ILE A 243 24.43 27.79 -5.41
N VAL A 244 24.53 26.56 -5.91
CA VAL A 244 23.91 26.11 -7.15
C VAL A 244 22.70 25.24 -6.80
N LEU A 245 21.58 25.56 -7.43
CA LEU A 245 20.32 24.85 -7.28
C LEU A 245 19.98 24.16 -8.59
N VAL A 246 19.66 22.87 -8.53
CA VAL A 246 19.10 22.14 -9.66
C VAL A 246 17.79 21.47 -9.24
N PRO A 247 16.63 21.83 -9.83
CA PRO A 247 15.32 21.28 -9.47
C PRO A 247 15.12 19.89 -10.09
N GLN A 248 15.93 18.94 -9.67
CA GLN A 248 15.87 17.55 -10.10
C GLN A 248 15.99 16.63 -8.89
N MET A 249 15.44 15.42 -9.02
CA MET A 249 15.68 14.35 -8.05
C MET A 249 17.17 13.98 -8.01
N PRO A 250 17.74 13.69 -6.83
CA PRO A 250 18.98 12.93 -6.77
C PRO A 250 18.86 11.63 -7.55
N THR A 251 19.96 11.18 -8.14
CA THR A 251 20.01 9.83 -8.70
C THR A 251 19.79 8.81 -7.57
N ILE A 252 18.96 7.79 -7.85
CA ILE A 252 18.50 6.75 -6.89
C ILE A 252 19.67 6.10 -6.12
N ALA A 253 20.86 6.03 -6.71
CA ALA A 253 22.06 5.51 -6.07
C ALA A 253 22.50 6.25 -4.79
N GLN A 254 22.02 7.47 -4.55
CA GLN A 254 22.37 8.30 -3.39
C GLN A 254 21.32 8.26 -2.26
N LEU A 255 20.19 7.57 -2.46
CA LEU A 255 19.16 7.42 -1.45
C LEU A 255 19.33 6.07 -0.74
N ASP A 256 19.53 6.12 0.58
CA ASP A 256 19.61 4.92 1.40
C ASP A 256 18.21 4.35 1.65
N PHE A 257 17.76 3.48 0.73
CA PHE A 257 16.50 2.75 0.88
C PHE A 257 16.59 1.57 1.85
N SER A 258 17.76 1.28 2.43
CA SER A 258 17.93 0.10 3.29
C SER A 258 16.97 0.13 4.48
N ALA A 259 16.76 1.29 5.08
CA ALA A 259 15.84 1.48 6.20
C ALA A 259 14.38 1.21 5.86
N GLN A 260 13.95 1.40 4.61
CA GLN A 260 12.57 1.17 4.16
C GLN A 260 12.35 -0.25 3.62
N LEU A 261 13.42 -0.91 3.17
CA LEU A 261 13.38 -2.28 2.67
C LEU A 261 13.32 -3.31 3.82
N ILE A 262 13.91 -3.01 4.98
CA ILE A 262 13.88 -3.90 6.15
C ILE A 262 12.44 -4.15 6.66
N PRO A 263 11.60 -3.11 6.87
CA PRO A 263 10.20 -3.32 7.25
C PRO A 263 9.40 -4.09 6.20
N LEU A 264 9.66 -3.86 4.90
CA LEU A 264 8.98 -4.57 3.82
C LEU A 264 9.35 -6.06 3.81
N GLN A 265 10.62 -6.38 3.96
CA GLN A 265 11.07 -7.77 4.09
C GLN A 265 10.41 -8.46 5.30
N SER A 266 10.42 -7.80 6.46
CA SER A 266 9.79 -8.36 7.66
C SER A 266 8.27 -8.55 7.49
N ALA A 267 7.59 -7.63 6.81
CA ALA A 267 6.18 -7.75 6.52
C ALA A 267 5.89 -8.92 5.56
N LEU A 268 6.75 -9.16 4.56
CA LEU A 268 6.63 -10.30 3.65
C LEU A 268 6.89 -11.64 4.36
N GLU A 269 7.87 -11.70 5.27
CA GLU A 269 8.12 -12.88 6.11
C GLU A 269 6.94 -13.18 7.04
N GLN A 270 6.33 -12.16 7.65
CA GLN A 270 5.14 -12.34 8.48
C GLN A 270 3.93 -12.81 7.66
N LEU A 271 3.78 -12.31 6.43
CA LEU A 271 2.72 -12.75 5.53
C LEU A 271 2.88 -14.22 5.14
N ASP A 272 4.11 -14.66 4.86
CA ASP A 272 4.43 -16.05 4.55
C ASP A 272 4.07 -17.00 5.71
N ILE A 273 4.45 -16.63 6.95
CA ILE A 273 4.08 -17.38 8.16
C ILE A 273 2.56 -17.45 8.31
N ALA A 274 1.86 -16.32 8.19
CA ALA A 274 0.41 -16.27 8.33
C ALA A 274 -0.33 -17.10 7.25
N MET A 275 0.19 -17.11 6.03
CA MET A 275 -0.31 -17.98 4.96
C MET A 275 -0.10 -19.46 5.28
N GLY A 276 1.08 -19.84 5.79
CA GLY A 276 1.38 -21.20 6.22
C GLY A 276 0.48 -21.69 7.35
N GLU A 277 0.24 -20.86 8.37
CA GLU A 277 -0.68 -21.18 9.47
C GLU A 277 -2.13 -21.34 8.98
N THR A 278 -2.57 -20.46 8.07
CA THR A 278 -3.90 -20.52 7.46
C THR A 278 -4.09 -21.81 6.66
N LEU A 279 -3.08 -22.21 5.88
CA LEU A 279 -3.10 -23.45 5.12
C LEU A 279 -3.17 -24.68 6.05
N ALA A 280 -2.39 -24.68 7.13
CA ALA A 280 -2.40 -25.75 8.12
C ALA A 280 -3.76 -25.86 8.84
N GLY A 281 -4.35 -24.74 9.25
CA GLY A 281 -5.69 -24.69 9.85
C GLY A 281 -6.77 -25.21 8.90
N SER A 282 -6.69 -24.86 7.62
CA SER A 282 -7.61 -25.35 6.59
C SER A 282 -7.53 -26.88 6.40
N HIS A 283 -6.31 -27.43 6.41
CA HIS A 283 -6.09 -28.89 6.39
C HIS A 283 -6.69 -29.61 7.62
N GLN A 284 -6.61 -29.00 8.81
CA GLN A 284 -7.24 -29.56 10.01
C GLN A 284 -8.77 -29.59 9.91
N ILE A 285 -9.39 -28.51 9.41
CA ILE A 285 -10.84 -28.45 9.18
C ILE A 285 -11.27 -29.52 8.18
N TYR A 286 -10.52 -29.67 7.07
CA TYR A 286 -10.76 -30.72 6.08
C TYR A 286 -10.75 -32.12 6.71
N LYS A 287 -9.74 -32.42 7.54
CA LYS A 287 -9.65 -33.70 8.23
C LYS A 287 -10.84 -33.93 9.17
N GLY A 288 -11.18 -32.93 9.98
CA GLY A 288 -12.31 -33.00 10.91
C GLY A 288 -13.66 -33.21 10.21
N GLN A 289 -13.86 -32.61 9.03
CA GLN A 289 -15.08 -32.83 8.23
C GLN A 289 -15.15 -34.24 7.63
N SER A 290 -14.01 -34.79 7.19
CA SER A 290 -13.93 -36.18 6.72
C SER A 290 -14.26 -37.17 7.83
N GLU A 291 -13.69 -36.97 9.03
CA GLU A 291 -13.98 -37.78 10.22
C GLU A 291 -15.46 -37.69 10.62
N LEU A 292 -16.05 -36.48 10.60
CA LEU A 292 -17.46 -36.27 10.89
C LEU A 292 -18.38 -36.95 9.87
N SER A 293 -18.05 -36.86 8.57
CA SER A 293 -18.77 -37.54 7.50
C SER A 293 -18.78 -39.06 7.71
N GLY A 294 -17.63 -39.66 8.02
CA GLY A 294 -17.54 -41.09 8.36
C GLY A 294 -18.38 -41.47 9.61
N GLY A 295 -18.46 -40.58 10.59
CA GLY A 295 -19.34 -40.74 11.76
C GLY A 295 -20.82 -40.76 11.41
N LEU A 296 -21.28 -39.88 10.51
CA LEU A 296 -22.69 -39.82 10.09
C LEU A 296 -23.11 -41.02 9.23
N VAL A 297 -22.23 -41.55 8.38
CA VAL A 297 -22.48 -42.81 7.64
C VAL A 297 -22.63 -43.97 8.61
N THR A 298 -21.80 -44.00 9.67
CA THR A 298 -21.90 -45.02 10.72
C THR A 298 -23.23 -44.90 11.46
N LEU A 299 -23.67 -43.68 11.78
CA LEU A 299 -24.95 -43.41 12.44
C LEU A 299 -26.14 -43.80 11.54
N GLU A 300 -26.08 -43.49 10.25
CA GLU A 300 -27.10 -43.85 9.26
C GLU A 300 -27.34 -45.36 9.25
N LYS A 301 -26.25 -46.13 9.18
CA LYS A 301 -26.31 -47.60 9.24
C LYS A 301 -26.95 -48.09 10.54
N GLY A 302 -26.54 -47.54 11.68
CA GLY A 302 -27.13 -47.92 12.98
C GLY A 302 -28.62 -47.60 13.09
N LEU A 303 -29.09 -46.51 12.48
CA LEU A 303 -30.52 -46.18 12.42
C LEU A 303 -31.30 -47.12 11.50
N ALA A 304 -30.72 -47.53 10.37
CA ALA A 304 -31.33 -48.52 9.48
C ALA A 304 -31.47 -49.89 10.14
N ASP A 305 -30.44 -50.32 10.88
CA ASP A 305 -30.46 -51.56 11.66
C ASP A 305 -31.56 -51.52 12.73
N LEU A 306 -31.71 -50.38 13.42
CA LEU A 306 -32.73 -50.20 14.45
C LEU A 306 -34.16 -50.11 13.89
N LEU A 307 -34.34 -49.50 12.71
CA LEU A 307 -35.62 -49.49 12.02
C LEU A 307 -36.05 -50.92 11.64
N THR A 308 -35.09 -51.71 11.11
CA THR A 308 -35.31 -53.12 10.79
C THR A 308 -35.77 -53.91 12.03
N LEU A 309 -35.13 -53.67 13.17
CA LEU A 309 -35.52 -54.28 14.45
C LEU A 309 -36.93 -53.87 14.89
N SER A 310 -37.29 -52.58 14.75
CA SER A 310 -38.62 -52.08 15.08
C SER A 310 -39.71 -52.76 14.24
N THR A 311 -39.49 -52.90 12.93
CA THR A 311 -40.41 -53.62 12.03
C THR A 311 -40.56 -55.08 12.45
N ALA A 312 -39.46 -55.75 12.81
CA ALA A 312 -39.51 -57.15 13.28
C ALA A 312 -40.31 -57.30 14.58
N HIS A 313 -40.20 -56.36 15.53
CA HIS A 313 -41.05 -56.36 16.73
C HIS A 313 -42.54 -56.22 16.40
N TYR A 314 -42.88 -55.31 15.48
CA TYR A 314 -44.26 -55.12 15.05
C TYR A 314 -44.84 -56.40 14.42
N GLU A 315 -44.09 -57.05 13.53
CA GLU A 315 -44.51 -58.32 12.91
C GLU A 315 -44.74 -59.43 13.95
N ILE A 316 -43.87 -59.52 14.96
CA ILE A 316 -44.00 -60.50 16.05
C ILE A 316 -45.24 -60.22 16.90
N LEU A 317 -45.48 -58.96 17.31
CA LEU A 317 -46.66 -58.60 18.10
C LEU A 317 -47.95 -58.79 17.31
N HIS A 318 -47.94 -58.43 16.03
CA HIS A 318 -49.08 -58.65 15.15
C HIS A 318 -49.36 -60.16 14.98
N ALA A 319 -48.32 -60.99 14.87
CA ALA A 319 -48.47 -62.44 14.86
C ALA A 319 -49.03 -62.97 16.19
N ILE A 320 -48.58 -62.46 17.33
CA ILE A 320 -49.12 -62.80 18.65
C ILE A 320 -50.60 -62.41 18.74
N ASN A 321 -50.96 -61.16 18.40
CA ASN A 321 -52.34 -60.65 18.44
C ASN A 321 -53.28 -61.49 17.56
N ASN A 322 -52.86 -61.80 16.33
CA ASN A 322 -53.63 -62.64 15.41
C ASN A 322 -53.75 -64.11 15.86
N GLN A 323 -52.76 -64.63 16.60
CA GLN A 323 -52.75 -66.02 17.07
C GLN A 323 -53.38 -66.24 18.44
N LEU A 324 -53.70 -65.17 19.19
CA LEU A 324 -54.39 -65.23 20.49
C LEU A 324 -55.90 -65.53 20.39
N SER A 325 -56.50 -65.54 19.20
CA SER A 325 -57.96 -65.66 19.05
C SER A 325 -58.52 -67.10 18.99
N PRO A 326 -57.72 -68.19 18.96
CA PRO A 326 -57.96 -69.31 19.90
C PRO A 326 -56.70 -70.16 20.23
N PHE A 327 -56.44 -70.43 21.53
CA PHE A 327 -55.19 -71.05 22.03
C PHE A 327 -54.99 -72.57 21.75
N SER A 328 -53.74 -72.97 21.45
CA SER A 328 -53.20 -74.31 21.73
C SER A 328 -51.74 -74.23 22.25
N LYS A 329 -51.31 -75.20 23.07
CA LYS A 329 -49.97 -75.26 23.69
C LYS A 329 -48.81 -75.25 22.68
N ASP A 330 -49.00 -75.82 21.50
CA ASP A 330 -47.95 -75.89 20.47
C ASP A 330 -47.63 -74.52 19.85
N LYS A 331 -48.60 -73.60 19.85
CA LYS A 331 -48.39 -72.22 19.36
C LYS A 331 -47.65 -71.33 20.36
N LEU A 332 -47.81 -71.56 21.67
CA LEU A 332 -47.02 -70.90 22.72
C LEU A 332 -45.53 -71.24 22.59
N ALA A 333 -45.20 -72.48 22.25
CA ALA A 333 -43.81 -72.89 21.98
C ALA A 333 -43.25 -72.19 20.74
N GLN A 334 -44.09 -71.95 19.72
CA GLN A 334 -43.70 -71.25 18.49
C GLN A 334 -43.40 -69.77 18.75
N VAL A 335 -44.24 -69.09 19.53
CA VAL A 335 -44.00 -67.69 19.98
C VAL A 335 -42.72 -67.59 20.81
N SER A 336 -42.49 -68.53 21.74
CA SER A 336 -41.23 -68.58 22.50
C SER A 336 -40.00 -68.73 21.59
N SER A 337 -40.10 -69.53 20.52
CA SER A 337 -39.00 -69.70 19.57
C SER A 337 -38.73 -68.44 18.72
N SER A 338 -39.76 -67.64 18.43
CA SER A 338 -39.62 -66.34 17.78
C SER A 338 -38.90 -65.33 18.69
N PHE A 339 -39.16 -65.35 20.00
CA PHE A 339 -38.38 -64.55 20.97
C PHE A 339 -36.91 -64.99 21.05
N ASP A 340 -36.61 -66.29 20.89
CA ASP A 340 -35.22 -66.78 20.86
C ASP A 340 -34.48 -66.33 19.60
N LEU A 341 -35.14 -66.32 18.43
CA LEU A 341 -34.59 -65.79 17.19
C LEU A 341 -34.35 -64.28 17.28
N LEU A 342 -35.28 -63.55 17.91
CA LEU A 342 -35.16 -62.12 18.16
C LEU A 342 -33.99 -61.81 19.11
N ALA A 343 -33.84 -62.55 20.20
CA ALA A 343 -32.70 -62.42 21.11
C ALA A 343 -31.35 -62.67 20.39
N GLN A 344 -31.32 -63.60 19.45
CA GLN A 344 -30.14 -63.83 18.59
C GLN A 344 -29.88 -62.66 17.63
N GLY A 345 -30.93 -62.11 17.00
CA GLY A 345 -30.82 -60.89 16.17
C GLY A 345 -30.32 -59.67 16.97
N LEU A 346 -30.83 -59.47 18.19
CA LEU A 346 -30.38 -58.44 19.13
C LEU A 346 -28.92 -58.60 19.54
N SER A 347 -28.43 -59.85 19.63
CA SER A 347 -27.02 -60.15 19.90
C SER A 347 -26.13 -59.93 18.67
N GLN A 348 -26.68 -60.02 17.46
CA GLN A 348 -25.95 -59.81 16.19
C GLN A 348 -25.90 -58.34 15.78
N ALA A 349 -26.88 -57.52 16.16
CA ALA A 349 -26.90 -56.06 15.94
C ALA A 349 -25.87 -55.28 16.80
N TYR A 350 -24.90 -55.97 17.40
CA TYR A 350 -23.95 -55.43 18.37
C TYR A 350 -22.72 -54.82 17.68
N ASP A 351 -22.89 -53.66 17.03
CA ASP A 351 -21.78 -52.75 16.66
C ASP A 351 -22.29 -51.34 16.30
N GLY A 352 -22.80 -50.62 17.30
CA GLY A 352 -23.27 -49.22 17.17
C GLY A 352 -22.76 -48.32 18.29
N THR A 353 -22.91 -47.00 18.13
CA THR A 353 -22.43 -45.98 19.09
C THR A 353 -23.08 -46.12 20.48
N GLY A 354 -22.44 -45.59 21.53
CA GLY A 354 -22.75 -45.91 22.93
C GLY A 354 -24.21 -45.67 23.40
N GLN A 355 -24.98 -44.78 22.77
CA GLN A 355 -26.41 -44.59 23.07
C GLN A 355 -27.28 -45.69 22.44
N LEU A 356 -26.91 -46.20 21.26
CA LEU A 356 -27.57 -47.33 20.62
C LEU A 356 -27.29 -48.64 21.37
N GLN A 357 -26.12 -48.77 22.00
CA GLN A 357 -25.83 -49.91 22.90
C GLN A 357 -26.78 -49.95 24.11
N GLN A 358 -27.06 -48.79 24.73
CA GLN A 358 -28.01 -48.71 25.85
C GLN A 358 -29.42 -49.05 25.41
N LEU A 359 -29.85 -48.57 24.24
CA LEU A 359 -31.17 -48.90 23.69
C LEU A 359 -31.29 -50.39 23.30
N ASN A 360 -30.24 -51.00 22.74
CA ASN A 360 -30.22 -52.45 22.48
C ASN A 360 -30.30 -53.25 23.79
N ALA A 361 -29.60 -52.82 24.85
CA ALA A 361 -29.68 -53.45 26.16
C ALA A 361 -31.10 -53.39 26.75
N VAL A 362 -31.80 -52.27 26.54
CA VAL A 362 -33.22 -52.13 26.93
C VAL A 362 -34.11 -53.07 26.11
N HIS A 363 -33.89 -53.23 24.80
CA HIS A 363 -34.64 -54.20 24.00
C HIS A 363 -34.38 -55.64 24.42
N GLN A 364 -33.13 -56.01 24.71
CA GLN A 364 -32.78 -57.32 25.25
C GLN A 364 -33.45 -57.58 26.60
N MET A 365 -33.55 -56.55 27.45
CA MET A 365 -34.28 -56.61 28.71
C MET A 365 -35.79 -56.81 28.48
N ILE A 366 -36.42 -56.03 27.60
CA ILE A 366 -37.85 -56.16 27.28
C ILE A 366 -38.16 -57.55 26.72
N VAL A 367 -37.35 -58.07 25.80
CA VAL A 367 -37.50 -59.43 25.26
C VAL A 367 -37.33 -60.49 26.34
N GLY A 368 -36.38 -60.32 27.25
CA GLY A 368 -36.19 -61.21 28.40
C GLY A 368 -37.37 -61.22 29.35
N GLU A 369 -37.90 -60.04 29.71
CA GLU A 369 -39.08 -59.89 30.57
C GLU A 369 -40.34 -60.47 29.93
N LEU A 370 -40.56 -60.24 28.62
CA LEU A 370 -41.68 -60.83 27.89
C LEU A 370 -41.57 -62.36 27.84
N LYS A 371 -40.38 -62.90 27.58
CA LYS A 371 -40.12 -64.35 27.59
C LYS A 371 -40.38 -64.97 28.97
N ASN A 372 -39.99 -64.29 30.05
CA ASN A 372 -40.23 -64.74 31.41
C ASN A 372 -41.72 -64.67 31.77
N GLY A 373 -42.40 -63.57 31.44
CA GLY A 373 -43.85 -63.43 31.67
C GLY A 373 -44.68 -64.46 30.92
N LEU A 374 -44.26 -64.86 29.72
CA LEU A 374 -44.86 -65.97 28.96
C LEU A 374 -44.71 -67.33 29.66
N ALA A 375 -43.67 -67.53 30.47
CA ALA A 375 -43.44 -68.76 31.20
C ALA A 375 -44.30 -68.89 32.48
N ASP A 376 -44.80 -67.77 33.02
CA ASP A 376 -45.47 -67.69 34.33
C ASP A 376 -47.01 -67.52 34.28
N LEU A 377 -47.63 -67.59 33.10
CA LEU A 377 -49.07 -67.27 32.89
C LEU A 377 -50.07 -68.22 33.61
N ASP A 378 -50.98 -67.65 34.40
CA ASP A 378 -52.28 -68.22 34.82
C ASP A 378 -53.47 -67.48 34.15
N THR A 379 -54.60 -68.17 34.04
CA THR A 379 -55.85 -67.89 33.32
C THR A 379 -56.53 -66.55 33.58
N GLU A 380 -56.30 -65.86 34.71
CA GLU A 380 -56.86 -64.52 34.96
C GLU A 380 -56.06 -63.38 34.31
N GLN A 381 -54.76 -63.56 34.06
CA GLN A 381 -53.88 -62.53 33.47
C GLN A 381 -54.01 -62.45 31.94
N LEU A 382 -54.61 -63.48 31.32
CA LEU A 382 -54.89 -63.56 29.88
C LEU A 382 -55.87 -62.47 29.37
N ALA A 383 -56.73 -61.93 30.25
CA ALA A 383 -57.74 -60.94 29.85
C ALA A 383 -57.19 -59.53 29.61
N GLN A 384 -56.03 -59.18 30.19
CA GLN A 384 -55.38 -57.87 30.02
C GLN A 384 -54.31 -57.85 28.93
N LEU A 385 -53.95 -59.04 28.42
CA LEU A 385 -52.90 -59.22 27.43
C LEU A 385 -53.15 -58.47 26.10
N PRO A 386 -54.38 -58.40 25.54
CA PRO A 386 -54.63 -57.64 24.32
C PRO A 386 -54.36 -56.14 24.49
N THR A 387 -54.78 -55.54 25.60
CA THR A 387 -54.54 -54.11 25.88
C THR A 387 -53.06 -53.80 26.06
N ALA A 388 -52.30 -54.67 26.74
CA ALA A 388 -50.86 -54.52 26.88
C ALA A 388 -50.11 -54.67 25.53
N VAL A 389 -50.60 -55.54 24.64
CA VAL A 389 -50.08 -55.70 23.28
C VAL A 389 -50.39 -54.47 22.42
N ASP A 390 -51.61 -53.92 22.50
CA ASP A 390 -52.00 -52.70 21.77
C ASP A 390 -51.16 -51.48 22.23
N GLU A 391 -50.96 -51.29 23.53
CA GLU A 391 -50.12 -50.21 24.07
C GLU A 391 -48.64 -50.34 23.64
N LEU A 392 -48.15 -51.57 23.54
CA LEU A 392 -46.80 -51.87 23.06
C LEU A 392 -46.67 -51.64 21.55
N GLU A 393 -47.67 -52.01 20.75
CA GLU A 393 -47.74 -51.73 19.31
C GLU A 393 -47.71 -50.22 19.05
N ASP A 394 -48.51 -49.45 19.80
CA ASP A 394 -48.51 -47.98 19.75
C ASP A 394 -47.16 -47.37 20.17
N GLY A 395 -46.51 -47.95 21.19
CA GLY A 395 -45.17 -47.56 21.63
C GLY A 395 -44.11 -47.78 20.57
N LEU A 396 -44.12 -48.94 19.91
CA LEU A 396 -43.20 -49.29 18.83
C LEU A 396 -43.41 -48.44 17.59
N LYS A 397 -44.66 -48.12 17.24
CA LYS A 397 -44.96 -47.21 16.13
C LYS A 397 -44.43 -45.80 16.36
N LYS A 398 -44.58 -45.27 17.59
CA LYS A 398 -43.99 -43.97 17.97
C LYS A 398 -42.46 -44.01 17.93
N LEU A 399 -41.85 -45.13 18.31
CA LEU A 399 -40.40 -45.33 18.20
C LEU A 399 -39.96 -45.36 16.72
N GLU A 400 -40.65 -46.11 15.86
CA GLU A 400 -40.40 -46.17 14.42
C GLU A 400 -40.46 -44.78 13.78
N ASP A 401 -41.51 -44.00 14.09
CA ASP A 401 -41.67 -42.62 13.63
C ASP A 401 -40.51 -41.72 14.10
N GLY A 402 -40.10 -41.85 15.37
CA GLY A 402 -38.97 -41.13 15.94
C GLY A 402 -37.63 -41.47 15.26
N LEU A 403 -37.42 -42.75 14.95
CA LEU A 403 -36.23 -43.23 14.24
C LEU A 403 -36.19 -42.74 12.79
N ARG A 404 -37.34 -42.69 12.12
CA ARG A 404 -37.45 -42.16 10.77
C ARG A 404 -37.13 -40.67 10.71
N LEU A 405 -37.60 -39.90 11.69
CA LEU A 405 -37.25 -38.48 11.83
C LEU A 405 -35.76 -38.28 12.09
N LEU A 406 -35.15 -39.13 12.93
CA LEU A 406 -33.72 -39.07 13.22
C LEU A 406 -32.87 -39.43 11.99
N ALA A 407 -33.29 -40.43 11.20
CA ALA A 407 -32.63 -40.81 9.94
C ALA A 407 -32.68 -39.67 8.91
N GLN A 408 -33.84 -39.03 8.76
CA GLN A 408 -34.01 -37.85 7.87
C GLN A 408 -33.13 -36.67 8.33
N ALA A 409 -33.06 -36.42 9.63
CA ALA A 409 -32.17 -35.39 10.18
C ALA A 409 -30.69 -35.71 9.91
N ASN A 410 -30.28 -36.97 10.03
CA ASN A 410 -28.92 -37.44 9.74
C ASN A 410 -28.55 -37.27 8.26
N GLU A 411 -29.44 -37.63 7.34
CA GLU A 411 -29.25 -37.43 5.88
C GLU A 411 -29.09 -35.94 5.52
N GLY A 412 -29.89 -35.07 6.16
CA GLY A 412 -29.76 -33.63 6.03
C GLY A 412 -28.40 -33.11 6.51
N GLN A 413 -27.92 -33.59 7.66
CA GLN A 413 -26.60 -33.23 8.18
C GLN A 413 -25.46 -33.72 7.27
N ALA A 414 -25.53 -34.95 6.77
CA ALA A 414 -24.54 -35.51 5.85
C ALA A 414 -24.44 -34.68 4.56
N THR A 415 -25.57 -34.26 4.01
CA THR A 415 -25.63 -33.38 2.82
C THR A 415 -24.95 -32.03 3.07
N VAL A 416 -25.18 -31.42 4.23
CA VAL A 416 -24.56 -30.14 4.60
C VAL A 416 -23.04 -30.28 4.75
N ILE A 417 -22.58 -31.35 5.40
CA ILE A 417 -21.15 -31.61 5.58
C ILE A 417 -20.44 -31.89 4.27
N GLN A 418 -21.07 -32.61 3.34
CA GLN A 418 -20.52 -32.85 2.00
C GLN A 418 -20.31 -31.53 1.24
N LYS A 419 -21.28 -30.61 1.30
CA LYS A 419 -21.15 -29.28 0.68
C LYS A 419 -20.04 -28.44 1.33
N LEU A 420 -19.91 -28.51 2.66
CA LEU A 420 -18.83 -27.82 3.39
C LEU A 420 -17.46 -28.39 3.03
N TYR A 421 -17.36 -29.70 2.84
CA TYR A 421 -16.15 -30.38 2.40
C TYR A 421 -15.72 -29.94 1.00
N GLU A 422 -16.65 -29.88 0.04
CA GLU A 422 -16.37 -29.42 -1.33
C GLU A 422 -15.93 -27.95 -1.36
N ALA A 423 -16.60 -27.08 -0.59
CA ALA A 423 -16.24 -25.67 -0.46
C ALA A 423 -14.84 -25.48 0.15
N ASN A 424 -14.50 -26.25 1.17
CA ASN A 424 -13.17 -26.18 1.79
C ASN A 424 -12.07 -26.71 0.88
N LEU A 425 -12.33 -27.75 0.09
CA LEU A 425 -11.37 -28.27 -0.88
C LEU A 425 -11.02 -27.19 -1.93
N GLN A 426 -12.02 -26.47 -2.45
CA GLN A 426 -11.81 -25.36 -3.38
C GLN A 426 -11.01 -24.21 -2.74
N ALA A 427 -11.27 -23.90 -1.47
CA ALA A 427 -10.52 -22.87 -0.74
C ALA A 427 -9.04 -23.26 -0.56
N VAL A 428 -8.74 -24.53 -0.22
CA VAL A 428 -7.36 -25.04 -0.12
C VAL A 428 -6.65 -24.99 -1.47
N GLU A 429 -7.30 -25.37 -2.56
CA GLU A 429 -6.72 -25.30 -3.91
C GLU A 429 -6.44 -23.87 -4.35
N GLY A 430 -7.32 -22.91 -4.02
CA GLY A 430 -7.12 -21.49 -4.27
C GLY A 430 -5.91 -20.91 -3.53
N LEU A 431 -5.70 -21.32 -2.26
CA LEU A 431 -4.53 -20.92 -1.48
C LEU A 431 -3.22 -21.47 -2.06
N LYS A 432 -3.21 -22.73 -2.52
CA LYS A 432 -2.02 -23.34 -3.17
C LYS A 432 -1.64 -22.67 -4.49
N ALA A 433 -2.61 -22.08 -5.20
CA ALA A 433 -2.33 -21.31 -6.42
C ALA A 433 -1.60 -20.00 -6.15
N PHE A 434 -1.65 -19.49 -4.91
CA PHE A 434 -0.94 -18.28 -4.47
C PHE A 434 0.52 -18.53 -4.07
N GLU A 435 0.90 -19.78 -3.81
CA GLU A 435 2.29 -20.19 -3.48
C GLU A 435 3.17 -20.42 -4.72
N LYS A 436 2.61 -20.44 -5.94
CA LYS A 436 3.33 -20.57 -7.21
C LYS A 436 3.48 -19.22 -7.90
#